data_AF-A0A7C7QHA6-F1
#
_entry.id   AF-A0A7C7QHA6-F1
#
_cell.length_a   1.000
_cell.length_b   1.000
_cell.length_c   1.000
_cell.angle_alpha   90.00
_cell.angle_beta   90.00
_cell.angle_gamma   90.00
#
_symmetry.space_group_name_H-M   'P 1'
#
loop_
_entity.id
_entity.type
_entity.pdbx_description
1 polymer ?
#
loop_
_entity_poly.entity_id
_entity_poly.type
_entity_poly.pdbx_seq_one_letter_code
_entity_poly.pdbx_strand_id
1 'polypeptide(L)'
;MLRTRILTALVLGPLIIWGIFALPEAAFNLVLAGVVGLAAWKWARLGNLRGLLAHVGYVGLLLALLYGLWHLPQPDRVMQAVFSTVLLWWAMVLVRLASHRRRALPTGISAVSTLLAGLPVLAGFFYGLAGLRMEYGPAWVMALLLLIWIADTAAYFAGQRFGRRKLLVNVSPGKSWEGV
;
A
#
# COMPACT_ATOMS: atom_id res chain seq x y z
N MET A 1 19.44 -3.14 18.54
CA MET A 1 18.24 -3.06 17.66
C MET A 1 17.70 -1.63 17.52
N LEU A 2 17.59 -0.83 18.58
CA LEU A 2 17.11 0.56 18.48
C LEU A 2 18.03 1.46 17.62
N ARG A 3 19.35 1.36 17.80
CA ARG A 3 20.34 2.10 16.99
C ARG A 3 20.15 1.88 15.49
N THR A 4 19.99 0.62 15.06
CA THR A 4 19.75 0.27 13.66
C THR A 4 18.46 0.91 13.12
N ARG A 5 17.37 0.88 13.89
CA ARG A 5 16.09 1.50 13.50
C ARG A 5 16.21 3.01 13.33
N ILE A 6 16.88 3.68 14.27
CA ILE A 6 17.11 5.13 14.22
C ILE A 6 17.96 5.48 13.00
N LEU A 7 19.06 4.77 12.76
CA LEU A 7 19.92 5.00 11.60
C LEU A 7 19.16 4.80 10.28
N THR A 8 18.37 3.72 10.16
CA THR A 8 17.57 3.51 8.95
C THR A 8 16.54 4.62 8.72
N ALA A 9 15.90 5.13 9.79
CA ALA A 9 14.94 6.23 9.67
C ALA A 9 15.61 7.55 9.28
N LEU A 10 16.78 7.85 9.88
CA LEU A 10 17.57 9.04 9.57
C LEU A 10 18.10 9.07 8.14
N VAL A 11 18.33 7.90 7.52
CA VAL A 11 18.75 7.82 6.12
C VAL A 11 17.53 7.83 5.19
N LEU A 12 16.54 6.97 5.44
CA LEU A 12 15.40 6.81 4.53
C LEU A 12 14.47 8.02 4.53
N GLY A 13 14.26 8.70 5.66
CA GLY A 13 13.40 9.88 5.73
C GLY A 13 13.84 10.99 4.78
N PRO A 14 15.08 11.52 4.93
CA PRO A 14 15.63 12.51 4.00
C PRO A 14 15.71 12.02 2.56
N LEU A 15 16.04 10.75 2.34
CA LEU A 15 16.09 10.17 0.99
C LEU A 15 14.72 10.17 0.31
N ILE A 16 13.65 9.85 1.03
CA ILE A 16 12.27 9.90 0.53
C ILE A 16 11.86 11.35 0.23
N ILE A 17 12.14 12.28 1.15
CA ILE A 17 11.85 13.71 0.96
C ILE A 17 12.57 14.23 -0.29
N TRP A 18 13.87 13.95 -0.40
CA TRP A 18 14.66 14.29 -1.57
C TRP A 18 14.08 13.67 -2.85
N GLY A 19 13.75 12.37 -2.82
CA GLY A 19 13.15 11.67 -3.96
C GLY A 19 11.85 12.31 -4.46
N ILE A 20 11.00 12.78 -3.53
CA ILE A 20 9.71 13.42 -3.87
C ILE A 20 9.93 14.75 -4.58
N PHE A 21 10.78 15.62 -4.03
CA PHE A 21 10.95 16.99 -4.50
C PHE A 21 12.00 17.16 -5.60
N ALA A 22 13.08 16.37 -5.59
CA ALA A 22 14.22 16.57 -6.47
C ALA A 22 14.16 15.73 -7.76
N LEU A 23 13.48 14.57 -7.76
CA LEU A 23 13.44 13.73 -8.94
C LEU A 23 12.51 14.31 -10.02
N PRO A 24 12.93 14.28 -11.30
CA PRO A 24 12.00 14.43 -12.42
C PRO A 24 10.88 13.40 -12.35
N GLU A 25 9.73 13.70 -12.94
CA GLU A 25 8.54 12.84 -12.86
C GLU A 25 8.80 11.40 -13.30
N ALA A 26 9.48 11.20 -14.44
CA ALA A 26 9.81 9.86 -14.91
C ALA A 26 10.73 9.11 -13.93
N ALA A 27 11.73 9.77 -13.36
CA ALA A 27 12.62 9.16 -12.38
C ALA A 27 11.88 8.82 -11.07
N PHE A 28 10.98 9.68 -10.61
CA PHE A 28 10.11 9.40 -9.47
C PHE A 28 9.25 8.15 -9.70
N ASN A 29 8.58 8.06 -10.86
CA ASN A 29 7.74 6.92 -11.21
C ASN A 29 8.54 5.62 -11.33
N LEU A 30 9.76 5.67 -11.88
CA LEU A 30 10.66 4.51 -11.93
C LEU A 30 11.09 4.04 -10.54
N VAL A 31 11.47 4.96 -9.66
CA VAL A 31 11.81 4.64 -8.26
C VAL A 31 10.60 4.06 -7.53
N LEU A 32 9.42 4.67 -7.70
CA LEU A 32 8.17 4.19 -7.12
C LEU A 32 7.82 2.78 -7.62
N ALA A 33 7.93 2.52 -8.93
CA ALA A 33 7.74 1.20 -9.51
C ALA A 33 8.73 0.17 -8.94
N GLY A 34 9.99 0.56 -8.72
CA GLY A 34 10.99 -0.28 -8.04
C GLY A 34 10.58 -0.64 -6.61
N VAL A 35 10.12 0.34 -5.82
CA VAL A 35 9.60 0.11 -4.45
C VAL A 35 8.40 -0.82 -4.48
N VAL A 36 7.46 -0.61 -5.42
CA VAL A 36 6.29 -1.46 -5.60
C VAL A 36 6.69 -2.88 -6.04
N GLY A 37 7.70 -3.03 -6.89
CA GLY A 37 8.26 -4.33 -7.28
C GLY A 37 8.87 -5.09 -6.10
N LEU A 38 9.59 -4.40 -5.20
CA LEU A 38 10.08 -5.00 -3.96
C LEU A 38 8.93 -5.43 -3.03
N ALA A 39 7.87 -4.62 -2.95
CA ALA A 39 6.66 -4.97 -2.22
C ALA A 39 5.96 -6.20 -2.84
N ALA A 40 5.88 -6.26 -4.16
CA ALA A 40 5.31 -7.39 -4.91
C ALA A 40 6.09 -8.68 -4.69
N TRP A 41 7.42 -8.62 -4.63
CA TRP A 41 8.25 -9.76 -4.28
C TRP A 41 7.93 -10.31 -2.88
N LYS A 42 7.73 -9.42 -1.90
CA LYS A 42 7.29 -9.83 -0.55
C LYS A 42 5.86 -10.37 -0.59
N TRP A 43 4.98 -9.77 -1.38
CA TRP A 43 3.60 -10.21 -1.53
C TRP A 43 3.48 -11.60 -2.17
N ALA A 44 4.31 -11.91 -3.16
CA ALA A 44 4.40 -13.24 -3.77
C ALA A 44 4.68 -14.33 -2.71
N ARG A 45 5.56 -14.04 -1.75
CA ARG A 45 5.85 -14.94 -0.62
C ARG A 45 4.67 -15.11 0.32
N LEU A 46 3.88 -14.05 0.56
CA LEU A 46 2.64 -14.14 1.33
C LEU A 46 1.61 -15.05 0.62
N GLY A 47 1.58 -15.01 -0.70
CA GLY A 47 0.81 -15.92 -1.54
C GLY A 47 1.41 -17.33 -1.66
N ASN A 48 2.45 -17.67 -0.90
CA ASN A 48 3.12 -18.97 -0.90
C ASN A 48 3.63 -19.40 -2.30
N LEU A 49 3.91 -18.44 -3.19
CA LEU A 49 4.63 -18.74 -4.43
C LEU A 49 6.03 -19.24 -4.09
N ARG A 50 6.45 -20.32 -4.74
CA ARG A 50 7.76 -20.94 -4.53
C ARG A 50 8.56 -20.92 -5.84
N GLY A 51 9.86 -20.76 -5.72
CA GLY A 51 10.78 -20.72 -6.85
C GLY A 51 10.98 -19.32 -7.44
N LEU A 52 12.17 -19.09 -7.98
CA LEU A 52 12.60 -17.79 -8.51
C LEU A 52 11.72 -17.34 -9.68
N LEU A 53 11.42 -18.25 -10.62
CA LEU A 53 10.63 -17.94 -11.81
C LEU A 53 9.21 -17.47 -11.48
N ALA A 54 8.56 -18.06 -10.48
CA ALA A 54 7.22 -17.64 -10.06
C ALA A 54 7.22 -16.23 -9.45
N HIS A 55 8.26 -15.88 -8.68
CA HIS A 55 8.39 -14.53 -8.12
C HIS A 55 8.69 -13.50 -9.21
N VAL A 56 9.65 -13.81 -10.09
CA VAL A 56 9.98 -12.94 -11.23
C VAL A 56 8.77 -12.77 -12.14
N GLY A 57 7.99 -13.84 -12.39
CA GLY A 57 6.75 -13.78 -13.16
C GLY A 57 5.71 -12.88 -12.52
N TYR A 58 5.47 -13.00 -11.20
CA TYR A 58 4.51 -12.14 -10.50
C TYR A 58 4.93 -10.66 -10.50
N VAL A 59 6.22 -10.38 -10.22
CA VAL A 59 6.75 -9.02 -10.24
C VAL A 59 6.73 -8.46 -11.67
N GLY A 60 7.10 -9.25 -12.67
CA GLY A 60 7.07 -8.86 -14.08
C GLY A 60 5.66 -8.54 -14.57
N LEU A 61 4.68 -9.37 -14.21
CA LEU A 61 3.26 -9.13 -14.49
C LEU A 61 2.80 -7.79 -13.88
N LEU A 62 3.14 -7.56 -12.61
CA LEU A 62 2.78 -6.30 -11.95
C LEU A 62 3.47 -5.11 -12.62
N LEU A 63 4.78 -5.17 -12.89
CA LEU A 63 5.51 -4.08 -13.53
C LEU A 63 4.99 -3.78 -14.94
N ALA A 64 4.60 -4.80 -15.70
CA ALA A 64 3.93 -4.63 -16.99
C ALA A 64 2.58 -3.92 -16.83
N LEU A 65 1.79 -4.27 -15.81
CA LEU A 65 0.56 -3.57 -15.47
C LEU A 65 0.83 -2.10 -15.09
N LEU A 66 1.83 -1.83 -14.24
CA LEU A 66 2.20 -0.45 -13.85
C LEU A 66 2.63 0.38 -15.07
N TYR A 67 3.44 -0.20 -15.95
CA TYR A 67 3.86 0.43 -17.19
C TYR A 67 2.67 0.77 -18.08
N GLY A 68 1.73 -0.17 -18.23
CA GLY A 68 0.48 0.06 -18.95
C GLY A 68 -0.32 1.22 -18.34
N LEU A 69 -0.55 1.19 -17.03
CA LEU A 69 -1.29 2.23 -16.30
C LEU A 69 -0.62 3.61 -16.40
N TRP A 70 0.71 3.69 -16.40
CA TRP A 70 1.44 4.94 -16.56
C TRP A 70 1.23 5.54 -17.95
N HIS A 71 1.17 4.71 -19.00
CA HIS A 71 1.01 5.17 -20.38
C HIS A 71 -0.45 5.24 -20.84
N LEU A 72 -1.41 4.88 -19.97
CA LEU A 72 -2.81 5.10 -20.29
C LEU A 72 -3.03 6.60 -20.49
N PRO A 73 -3.77 6.98 -21.54
CA PRO A 73 -4.33 8.33 -21.61
C PRO A 73 -5.06 8.61 -20.30
N GLN A 74 -4.92 9.82 -19.78
CA GLN A 74 -5.54 10.23 -18.52
C GLN A 74 -6.75 11.16 -18.73
N PRO A 75 -7.76 10.82 -19.56
CA PRO A 75 -9.02 11.53 -19.49
C PRO A 75 -9.73 11.15 -18.18
N ASP A 76 -10.53 12.06 -17.64
CA ASP A 76 -11.25 11.90 -16.37
C ASP A 76 -11.95 10.54 -16.25
N ARG A 77 -12.51 10.03 -17.36
CA ARG A 77 -13.23 8.74 -17.39
C ARG A 77 -12.35 7.52 -17.11
N VAL A 78 -11.12 7.49 -17.60
CA VAL A 78 -10.20 6.36 -17.36
C VAL A 78 -9.76 6.37 -15.91
N MET A 79 -9.39 7.53 -15.40
CA MET A 79 -9.01 7.72 -14.01
C MET A 79 -10.17 7.34 -13.06
N GLN A 80 -11.39 7.79 -13.37
CA GLN A 80 -12.61 7.40 -12.65
C GLN A 80 -12.83 5.90 -12.67
N ALA A 81 -12.65 5.23 -13.82
CA ALA A 81 -12.83 3.77 -13.93
C ALA A 81 -11.83 2.99 -13.08
N VAL A 82 -10.54 3.39 -13.10
CA VAL A 82 -9.48 2.76 -12.29
C VAL A 82 -9.78 2.95 -10.81
N PHE A 83 -10.04 4.18 -10.36
CA PHE A 83 -10.34 4.44 -8.95
C PHE A 83 -11.65 3.80 -8.49
N SER A 84 -12.68 3.75 -9.33
CA SER A 84 -13.94 3.06 -9.00
C SER A 84 -13.70 1.57 -8.80
N THR A 85 -12.86 0.94 -9.64
CA THR A 85 -12.51 -0.48 -9.51
C THR A 85 -11.73 -0.74 -8.22
N VAL A 86 -10.74 0.09 -7.90
CA VAL A 86 -9.98 0.01 -6.64
C VAL A 86 -10.88 0.25 -5.43
N LEU A 87 -11.83 1.19 -5.51
CA LEU A 87 -12.78 1.48 -4.45
C LEU A 87 -13.76 0.32 -4.22
N LEU A 88 -14.33 -0.24 -5.29
CA LEU A 88 -15.20 -1.42 -5.23
C LEU A 88 -14.48 -2.61 -4.61
N TRP A 89 -13.19 -2.78 -4.94
CA TRP A 89 -12.35 -3.76 -4.29
C TRP A 89 -12.28 -3.51 -2.78
N TRP A 90 -11.89 -2.31 -2.36
CA TRP A 90 -11.76 -1.98 -0.95
C TRP A 90 -13.08 -2.13 -0.21
N ALA A 91 -14.21 -1.77 -0.83
CA ALA A 91 -15.54 -2.03 -0.27
C ALA A 91 -15.80 -3.53 -0.06
N MET A 92 -15.46 -4.38 -1.03
CA MET A 92 -15.56 -5.85 -0.88
C MET A 92 -14.67 -6.34 0.28
N VAL A 93 -13.44 -5.83 0.41
CA VAL A 93 -12.54 -6.18 1.52
C VAL A 93 -13.12 -5.76 2.87
N LEU A 94 -13.68 -4.55 2.97
CA LEU A 94 -14.32 -4.06 4.19
C LEU A 94 -15.53 -4.91 4.58
N VAL A 95 -16.39 -5.29 3.63
CA VAL A 95 -17.53 -6.18 3.87
C VAL A 95 -17.06 -7.54 4.39
N ARG A 96 -16.03 -8.12 3.77
CA ARG A 96 -15.44 -9.39 4.24
C ARG A 96 -14.82 -9.27 5.63
N LEU A 97 -14.17 -8.15 5.94
CA LEU A 97 -13.56 -7.91 7.24
C LEU A 97 -14.61 -7.72 8.34
N ALA A 98 -15.68 -6.99 8.03
CA ALA A 98 -16.81 -6.77 8.93
C ALA A 98 -17.53 -8.08 9.26
N SER A 99 -17.74 -8.96 8.27
CA SER A 99 -18.40 -10.26 8.49
C SER A 99 -17.57 -11.23 9.34
N HIS A 100 -16.24 -11.05 9.41
CA HIS A 100 -15.32 -11.87 10.22
C HIS A 100 -14.84 -11.16 11.49
N ARG A 101 -15.48 -10.06 11.91
CA ARG A 101 -15.03 -9.27 13.06
C ARG A 101 -14.94 -10.04 14.39
N ARG A 102 -15.87 -10.99 14.62
CA ARG A 102 -15.94 -11.84 15.83
C ARG A 102 -15.71 -13.32 15.56
N ARG A 103 -15.62 -13.71 14.28
CA ARG A 103 -15.37 -15.10 13.87
C ARG A 103 -13.89 -15.25 13.55
N ALA A 104 -13.34 -16.46 13.74
CA ALA A 104 -12.03 -16.74 13.19
C ALA A 104 -12.07 -16.44 11.69
N LEU A 105 -10.99 -15.87 11.15
CA LEU A 105 -10.85 -15.77 9.70
C LEU A 105 -10.95 -17.19 9.12
N PRO A 106 -11.52 -17.35 7.91
CA PRO A 106 -11.59 -18.65 7.27
C PRO A 106 -10.18 -19.23 7.22
N THR A 107 -10.00 -20.43 7.77
CA THR A 107 -8.76 -21.18 7.61
C THR A 107 -8.65 -21.56 6.13
N GLY A 108 -7.75 -20.91 5.40
CA GLY A 108 -7.51 -21.21 3.99
C GLY A 108 -7.85 -20.08 3.00
N ILE A 109 -7.40 -18.85 3.26
CA ILE A 109 -7.25 -17.87 2.17
C ILE A 109 -6.30 -18.50 1.14
N SER A 110 -6.79 -18.76 -0.06
CA SER A 110 -6.01 -19.47 -1.08
C SER A 110 -4.82 -18.61 -1.51
N ALA A 111 -3.70 -19.26 -1.83
CA ALA A 111 -2.52 -18.64 -2.43
C ALA A 111 -2.91 -17.69 -3.58
N VAL A 112 -3.79 -18.17 -4.47
CA VAL A 112 -4.31 -17.41 -5.61
C VAL A 112 -5.03 -16.13 -5.15
N SER A 113 -5.92 -16.22 -4.16
CA SER A 113 -6.64 -15.05 -3.66
C SER A 113 -5.71 -14.00 -3.04
N THR A 114 -4.67 -14.43 -2.31
CA THR A 114 -3.64 -13.53 -1.78
C THR A 114 -2.89 -12.84 -2.91
N LEU A 115 -2.46 -13.58 -3.94
CA LEU A 115 -1.71 -13.01 -5.08
C LEU A 115 -2.55 -12.01 -5.87
N LEU A 116 -3.80 -12.37 -6.17
CA LEU A 116 -4.73 -11.48 -6.85
C LEU A 116 -4.96 -10.21 -6.04
N ALA A 117 -5.06 -10.31 -4.71
CA ALA A 117 -5.20 -9.15 -3.84
C ALA A 117 -4.03 -8.17 -3.83
N GLY A 118 -2.83 -8.61 -4.23
CA GLY A 118 -1.70 -7.71 -4.36
C GLY A 118 -1.82 -6.76 -5.55
N LEU A 119 -2.42 -7.21 -6.67
CA LEU A 119 -2.54 -6.39 -7.89
C LEU A 119 -3.21 -5.03 -7.67
N PRO A 120 -4.44 -4.92 -7.17
CA PRO A 120 -5.13 -3.63 -6.97
C PRO A 120 -4.49 -2.77 -5.88
N VAL A 121 -3.87 -3.39 -4.87
CA VAL A 121 -3.30 -2.70 -3.71
C VAL A 121 -2.03 -2.02 -4.18
N LEU A 122 -1.17 -2.77 -4.86
CA LEU A 122 0.10 -2.29 -5.36
C LEU A 122 -0.06 -1.40 -6.59
N ALA A 123 -0.90 -1.78 -7.55
CA ALA A 123 -1.17 -0.96 -8.73
C ALA A 123 -1.99 0.29 -8.41
N GLY A 124 -2.98 0.19 -7.53
CA GLY A 124 -3.75 1.36 -7.06
C GLY A 124 -2.88 2.34 -6.28
N PHE A 125 -1.96 1.84 -5.45
CA PHE A 125 -0.98 2.69 -4.77
C PHE A 125 -0.06 3.41 -5.77
N PHE A 126 0.52 2.69 -6.74
CA PHE A 126 1.36 3.28 -7.78
C PHE A 126 0.60 4.35 -8.57
N TYR A 127 -0.56 3.99 -9.13
CA TYR A 127 -1.35 4.86 -9.97
C TYR A 127 -1.84 6.09 -9.21
N GLY A 128 -2.33 5.91 -7.98
CA GLY A 128 -2.80 7.02 -7.14
C GLY A 128 -1.68 7.98 -6.75
N LEU A 129 -0.51 7.48 -6.35
CA LEU A 129 0.59 8.34 -5.91
C LEU A 129 1.29 9.05 -7.10
N ALA A 130 1.47 8.34 -8.22
CA ALA A 130 2.01 8.92 -9.45
C ALA A 130 1.06 9.98 -10.02
N GLY A 131 -0.25 9.70 -10.08
CA GLY A 131 -1.28 10.65 -10.52
C GLY A 131 -1.36 11.87 -9.61
N LEU A 132 -1.38 11.67 -8.28
CA LEU A 132 -1.38 12.77 -7.31
C LEU A 132 -0.18 13.71 -7.52
N ARG A 133 1.01 13.15 -7.77
CA ARG A 133 2.21 13.95 -8.02
C ARG A 133 2.12 14.70 -9.34
N MET A 134 1.64 14.04 -10.39
CA MET A 134 1.56 14.62 -11.73
C MET A 134 0.56 15.78 -11.77
N GLU A 135 -0.62 15.59 -11.17
CA GLU A 135 -1.73 16.54 -11.25
C GLU A 135 -1.59 17.69 -10.23
N TYR A 136 -1.16 17.38 -9.00
CA TYR A 136 -1.14 18.36 -7.90
C TYR A 136 0.28 18.73 -7.44
N GLY A 137 1.31 17.99 -7.88
CA GLY A 137 2.70 18.26 -7.55
C GLY A 137 3.25 17.51 -6.33
N PRO A 138 4.56 17.59 -6.09
CA PRO A 138 5.25 16.83 -5.05
C PRO A 138 4.85 17.21 -3.61
N ALA A 139 4.37 18.44 -3.39
CA ALA A 139 3.91 18.90 -2.08
C ALA A 139 2.70 18.10 -1.59
N TRP A 140 1.79 17.69 -2.49
CA TRP A 140 0.63 16.88 -2.14
C TRP A 140 0.98 15.43 -1.81
N VAL A 141 1.98 14.87 -2.50
CA VAL A 141 2.58 13.58 -2.11
C VAL A 141 3.14 13.66 -0.69
N MET A 142 3.89 14.73 -0.38
CA MET A 142 4.43 14.94 0.97
C MET A 142 3.30 15.10 2.00
N ALA A 143 2.28 15.91 1.70
CA ALA A 143 1.14 16.10 2.57
C ALA A 143 0.42 14.78 2.88
N LEU A 144 0.21 13.93 1.86
CA LEU A 144 -0.38 12.61 2.04
C LEU A 144 0.48 11.70 2.94
N LEU A 145 1.80 11.67 2.72
CA LEU A 145 2.70 10.87 3.55
C LEU A 145 2.74 11.35 5.00
N LEU A 146 2.82 12.67 5.23
CA LEU A 146 2.76 13.26 6.56
C LEU A 146 1.44 12.95 7.25
N LEU A 147 0.32 13.05 6.52
CA LEU A 147 -1.00 12.70 7.05
C LEU A 147 -1.02 11.25 7.53
N ILE A 148 -0.51 10.31 6.72
CA ILE A 148 -0.44 8.89 7.08
C ILE A 148 0.46 8.66 8.30
N TRP A 149 1.66 9.26 8.32
CA TRP A 149 2.60 9.09 9.43
C TRP A 149 2.08 9.67 10.74
N ILE A 150 1.45 10.85 10.68
CA ILE A 150 0.81 11.48 11.84
C ILE A 150 -0.36 10.62 12.32
N ALA A 151 -1.21 10.15 11.41
CA ALA A 151 -2.36 9.30 11.75
C ALA A 151 -1.92 8.00 12.43
N ASP A 152 -0.91 7.30 11.91
CA ASP A 152 -0.38 6.08 12.53
C ASP A 152 0.22 6.34 13.92
N THR A 153 0.91 7.47 14.08
CA THR A 153 1.51 7.87 15.36
C THR A 153 0.42 8.22 16.38
N ALA A 154 -0.58 9.01 15.98
CA ALA A 154 -1.72 9.36 16.81
C ALA A 154 -2.52 8.11 17.21
N ALA A 155 -2.75 7.19 16.28
CA ALA A 155 -3.44 5.93 16.50
C ALA A 155 -2.73 5.06 17.54
N TYR A 156 -1.40 4.99 17.48
CA TYR A 156 -0.60 4.26 18.46
C TYR A 156 -0.76 4.85 19.87
N PHE A 157 -0.56 6.16 20.04
CA PHE A 157 -0.63 6.80 21.36
C PHE A 157 -2.06 6.82 21.92
N ALA A 158 -3.06 7.14 21.09
CA ALA A 158 -4.45 7.12 21.50
C ALA A 158 -4.91 5.70 21.87
N GLY A 159 -4.53 4.69 21.06
CA GLY A 159 -4.81 3.29 21.36
C GLY A 159 -4.11 2.78 22.63
N GLN A 160 -2.87 3.21 22.89
CA GLN A 160 -2.15 2.83 24.11
C GLN A 160 -2.76 3.48 25.37
N ARG A 161 -3.20 4.75 25.28
CA ARG A 161 -3.69 5.51 26.44
C ARG A 161 -5.18 5.28 26.71
N PHE A 162 -5.99 5.18 25.67
CA PHE A 162 -7.46 5.16 25.74
C PHE A 162 -8.08 3.86 25.21
N GLY A 163 -7.31 2.96 24.62
CA GLY A 163 -7.81 1.74 23.98
C GLY A 163 -8.45 0.77 24.97
N ARG A 164 -9.79 0.78 25.03
CA ARG A 164 -10.59 -0.15 25.84
C ARG A 164 -11.28 -1.18 24.96
N ARG A 165 -11.74 -0.79 23.77
CA ARG A 165 -12.50 -1.65 22.85
C ARG A 165 -11.66 -2.04 21.65
N LYS A 166 -11.34 -3.34 21.53
CA LYS A 166 -10.60 -3.86 20.37
C LYS A 166 -11.41 -3.73 19.08
N LEU A 167 -10.72 -3.36 18.00
CA LEU A 167 -11.32 -3.18 16.68
C LEU A 167 -11.64 -4.55 16.05
N LEU A 168 -10.60 -5.37 15.86
CA LEU A 168 -10.64 -6.66 15.18
C LEU A 168 -9.72 -7.67 15.88
N VAL A 169 -10.26 -8.39 16.88
CA VAL A 169 -9.47 -9.30 17.73
C VAL A 169 -8.79 -10.41 16.93
N ASN A 170 -9.46 -10.97 15.92
CA ASN A 170 -8.95 -12.12 15.15
C ASN A 170 -8.06 -11.73 13.95
N VAL A 171 -7.91 -10.44 13.66
CA VAL A 171 -7.14 -9.96 12.49
C VAL A 171 -5.94 -9.12 12.94
N SER A 172 -6.14 -8.23 13.91
CA SER A 172 -5.10 -7.35 14.43
C SER A 172 -5.40 -7.01 15.90
N PRO A 173 -5.03 -7.89 16.86
CA PRO A 173 -5.35 -7.75 18.29
C PRO A 173 -4.86 -6.43 18.93
N GLY A 174 -3.84 -5.81 18.33
CA GLY A 174 -3.26 -4.55 18.81
C GLY A 174 -4.14 -3.32 18.58
N LYS A 175 -5.11 -3.34 17.64
CA LYS A 175 -5.90 -2.15 17.28
C LYS A 175 -7.15 -1.98 18.15
N SER A 176 -7.44 -0.75 18.57
CA SER A 176 -8.63 -0.33 19.33
C SER A 176 -9.47 0.70 18.57
N TRP A 177 -10.76 0.81 18.88
CA TRP A 177 -11.64 1.84 18.32
C TRP A 177 -11.23 3.24 18.72
N GLU A 178 -10.75 3.41 19.95
CA GLU A 178 -10.34 4.71 20.47
C GLU A 178 -9.01 5.20 19.88
N GLY A 179 -8.32 4.34 19.13
CA GLY A 179 -7.09 4.69 18.42
C GLY A 179 -7.30 4.86 16.91
N VAL A 180 -8.52 4.77 16.38
CA VAL A 180 -8.80 4.94 14.95
C VAL A 180 -9.68 6.16 14.74
#